data_AF-M0IZG9-F1
#
_entry.id   AF-M0IZG9-F1
#
_cell.length_a   1.000
_cell.length_b   1.000
_cell.length_c   1.000
_cell.angle_alpha   90.00
_cell.angle_beta   90.00
_cell.angle_gamma   90.00
#
_symmetry.space_group_name_H-M   'P 1'
#
loop_
_entity.id
_entity.type
_entity.pdbx_description
1 polymer ?
#
loop_
_entity_poly.entity_id
_entity_poly.type
_entity_poly.pdbx_seq_one_letter_code
_entity_poly.pdbx_strand_id
1 'polypeptide(L)'
;MLNPDTETATSAGADSDASRLARAAATTLARLSPDSVDAEPSDELRRSLAFLDAELAPETVVAAGYGAALPAGLLGGLVALVARLPTVTVVFVALAAALGATHAVHTLPVWLATLRRTRALGNAPELVGRIALRMRIEPSVERASAFAARGGDDPLSASLAAHADRARGTPTAGLSEFADAWR
;
A
#
# COMPACT_ATOMS: atom_id res chain seq x y z
N MET A 1 -17.85 -15.23 -25.56
CA MET A 1 -18.06 -14.15 -24.58
C MET A 1 -17.41 -14.60 -23.28
N LEU A 2 -16.22 -14.08 -22.96
CA LEU A 2 -15.56 -14.30 -21.67
C LEU A 2 -16.33 -13.48 -20.62
N ASN A 3 -16.71 -14.10 -19.51
CA ASN A 3 -17.48 -13.44 -18.46
C ASN A 3 -16.57 -12.48 -17.67
N PRO A 4 -16.80 -11.16 -17.66
CA PRO A 4 -15.96 -10.20 -16.92
C PRO A 4 -15.94 -10.45 -15.40
N ASP A 5 -16.93 -11.17 -14.86
CA ASP A 5 -17.06 -11.44 -13.43
C ASP A 5 -16.01 -12.43 -12.88
N THR A 6 -15.37 -13.24 -13.74
CA THR A 6 -14.40 -14.25 -13.28
C THR A 6 -13.02 -13.68 -12.98
N GLU A 7 -12.61 -12.60 -13.65
CA GLU A 7 -11.28 -11.99 -13.43
C GLU A 7 -11.27 -11.13 -12.16
N THR A 8 -12.36 -10.40 -11.88
CA THR A 8 -12.50 -9.57 -10.67
C THR A 8 -12.62 -10.41 -9.41
N ALA A 9 -13.34 -11.54 -9.45
CA ALA A 9 -13.44 -12.47 -8.32
C ALA A 9 -12.09 -13.14 -8.01
N THR A 10 -11.30 -13.47 -9.04
CA THR A 10 -9.99 -14.11 -8.89
C THR A 10 -8.95 -13.14 -8.30
N SER A 11 -8.93 -11.88 -8.75
CA SER A 11 -7.97 -10.89 -8.23
C SER A 11 -8.30 -10.48 -6.78
N ALA A 12 -9.58 -10.31 -6.44
CA ALA A 12 -10.01 -10.00 -5.08
C ALA A 12 -9.67 -11.14 -4.10
N GLY A 13 -9.83 -12.39 -4.52
CA GLY A 13 -9.41 -13.56 -3.74
C GLY A 13 -7.90 -13.56 -3.46
N ALA A 14 -7.08 -13.34 -4.50
CA ALA A 14 -5.62 -13.33 -4.39
C ALA A 14 -5.09 -12.20 -3.48
N ASP A 15 -5.67 -11.00 -3.55
CA ASP A 15 -5.31 -9.88 -2.67
C ASP A 15 -5.66 -10.18 -1.21
N SER A 16 -6.80 -10.84 -0.96
CA SER A 16 -7.20 -11.25 0.40
C SER A 16 -6.35 -12.39 0.98
N ASP A 17 -5.86 -13.30 0.13
CA ASP A 17 -4.94 -14.36 0.56
C ASP A 17 -3.56 -13.79 0.86
N ALA A 18 -3.06 -12.88 0.00
CA ALA A 18 -1.80 -12.19 0.22
C ALA A 18 -1.82 -11.35 1.51
N SER A 19 -2.92 -10.64 1.79
CA SER A 19 -3.05 -9.84 3.03
C SER A 19 -3.08 -10.72 4.27
N ARG A 20 -3.79 -11.86 4.23
CA ARG A 20 -3.80 -12.86 5.30
C ARG A 20 -2.42 -13.46 5.55
N LEU A 21 -1.69 -13.81 4.49
CA LEU A 21 -0.33 -14.33 4.59
C LEU A 21 0.64 -13.29 5.14
N ALA A 22 0.57 -12.05 4.65
CA ALA A 22 1.39 -10.95 5.16
C ALA A 22 1.11 -10.69 6.64
N ARG A 23 -0.17 -10.71 7.05
CA ARG A 23 -0.56 -10.59 8.45
C ARG A 23 -0.01 -11.74 9.29
N ALA A 24 -0.19 -12.98 8.86
CA ALA A 24 0.30 -14.15 9.57
C ALA A 24 1.83 -14.14 9.71
N ALA A 25 2.54 -13.79 8.64
CA ALA A 25 3.99 -13.67 8.64
C ALA A 25 4.45 -12.57 9.60
N ALA A 26 3.89 -11.36 9.52
CA ALA A 26 4.22 -10.26 10.42
C ALA A 26 3.97 -10.64 11.89
N THR A 27 2.82 -11.26 12.18
CA THR A 27 2.50 -11.69 13.55
C THR A 27 3.46 -12.76 14.07
N THR A 28 3.88 -13.69 13.20
CA THR A 28 4.84 -14.75 13.56
C THR A 28 6.22 -14.18 13.80
N LEU A 29 6.67 -13.25 12.95
CA LEU A 29 7.95 -12.58 13.09
C LEU A 29 7.98 -11.67 14.32
N ALA A 30 6.88 -10.98 14.62
CA ALA A 30 6.78 -10.15 15.82
C ALA A 30 7.04 -10.93 17.12
N ARG A 31 6.69 -12.21 17.17
CA ARG A 31 6.97 -13.09 18.32
C ARG A 31 8.45 -13.43 18.49
N LEU A 32 9.26 -13.23 17.45
CA LEU A 32 10.72 -13.41 17.50
C LEU A 32 11.43 -12.11 17.86
N SER A 33 10.70 -11.00 18.03
CA SER A 33 11.27 -9.74 18.46
C SER A 33 11.82 -9.87 19.89
N PRO A 34 13.00 -9.30 20.19
CA PRO A 34 13.45 -9.21 21.56
C PRO A 34 12.52 -8.32 22.39
N ASP A 35 12.10 -8.80 23.56
CA ASP A 35 11.22 -8.05 24.49
C ASP A 35 11.85 -6.72 24.98
N SER A 36 13.15 -6.54 24.78
CA SER A 36 13.90 -5.35 25.18
C SER A 36 13.83 -4.18 24.19
N VAL A 37 13.17 -4.36 23.04
CA VAL A 37 13.10 -3.33 21.99
C VAL A 37 11.79 -2.56 22.11
N ASP A 38 11.81 -1.52 22.95
CA ASP A 38 10.76 -0.50 23.01
C ASP A 38 10.96 0.50 21.85
N ALA A 39 10.58 0.10 20.64
CA ALA A 39 10.63 0.95 19.45
C ALA A 39 9.23 1.47 19.10
N GLU A 40 9.06 2.78 19.13
CA GLU A 40 7.77 3.41 18.84
C GLU A 40 7.56 3.51 17.31
N PRO A 41 6.38 3.13 16.78
CA PRO A 41 6.10 3.23 15.35
C PRO A 41 6.13 4.68 14.87
N SER A 42 6.73 4.92 13.69
CA SER A 42 6.74 6.27 13.11
C SER A 42 5.34 6.70 12.64
N ASP A 43 5.05 8.00 12.71
CA ASP A 43 3.79 8.57 12.22
C ASP A 43 3.53 8.26 10.74
N GLU A 44 4.60 8.23 9.95
CA GLU A 44 4.57 7.89 8.53
C GLU A 44 4.09 6.45 8.32
N LEU A 45 4.63 5.48 9.09
CA LEU A 45 4.20 4.09 9.02
C LEU A 45 2.71 3.95 9.40
N ARG A 46 2.26 4.61 10.47
CA ARG A 46 0.84 4.58 10.87
C ARG A 46 -0.06 5.11 9.76
N ARG A 47 0.33 6.21 9.12
CA ARG A 47 -0.40 6.81 8.00
C ARG A 47 -0.41 5.91 6.76
N SER A 48 0.70 5.27 6.44
CA SER A 48 0.77 4.33 5.31
C SER A 48 -0.09 3.09 5.54
N LEU A 49 -0.08 2.52 6.75
CA LEU A 49 -0.93 1.37 7.09
C LEU A 49 -2.42 1.74 7.03
N ALA A 50 -2.79 2.92 7.54
CA ALA A 50 -4.15 3.44 7.43
C ALA A 50 -4.57 3.67 5.97
N PHE A 51 -3.69 4.24 5.14
CA PHE A 51 -3.96 4.43 3.70
C PHE A 51 -4.11 3.10 2.95
N LEU A 52 -3.35 2.08 3.36
CA LEU A 52 -3.42 0.73 2.80
C LEU A 52 -4.60 -0.09 3.34
N ASP A 53 -5.37 0.46 4.29
CA ASP A 53 -6.42 -0.25 5.04
C ASP A 53 -5.91 -1.58 5.63
N ALA A 54 -4.65 -1.57 6.10
CA ALA A 54 -4.01 -2.77 6.60
C ALA A 54 -4.53 -3.12 8.00
N GLU A 55 -4.99 -4.37 8.20
CA GLU A 55 -5.46 -4.86 9.50
C GLU A 55 -4.33 -5.12 10.53
N LEU A 56 -3.13 -4.58 10.29
CA LEU A 56 -1.94 -4.76 11.11
C LEU A 56 -1.74 -3.55 12.02
N ALA A 57 -1.55 -3.82 13.31
CA ALA A 57 -1.13 -2.78 14.25
C ALA A 57 0.30 -2.31 13.89
N PRO A 58 0.58 -1.00 13.86
CA PRO A 58 1.91 -0.46 13.56
C PRO A 58 3.02 -1.07 14.44
N GLU A 59 2.71 -1.34 15.71
CA GLU A 59 3.60 -1.96 16.69
C GLU A 59 3.97 -3.39 16.27
N THR A 60 3.03 -4.13 15.68
CA THR A 60 3.30 -5.48 15.17
C THR A 60 4.26 -5.44 13.99
N VAL A 61 4.17 -4.44 13.12
CA VAL A 61 5.10 -4.27 11.99
C VAL A 61 6.51 -3.95 12.50
N VAL A 62 6.62 -3.10 13.53
CA VAL A 62 7.90 -2.78 14.15
C VAL A 62 8.54 -4.01 14.78
N ALA A 63 7.80 -4.72 15.62
CA ALA A 63 8.26 -5.96 16.23
C ALA A 63 8.64 -7.02 15.17
N ALA A 64 7.84 -7.14 14.10
CA ALA A 64 8.14 -8.04 13.00
C ALA A 64 9.46 -7.70 12.30
N GLY A 65 9.80 -6.42 12.16
CA GLY A 65 11.06 -5.97 11.56
C GLY A 65 12.28 -6.43 12.36
N TYR A 66 12.23 -6.31 13.69
CA TYR A 66 13.29 -6.79 14.57
C TYR A 66 13.32 -8.33 14.64
N GLY A 67 12.17 -8.98 14.75
CA GLY A 67 12.09 -10.43 14.79
C GLY A 67 12.48 -11.12 13.47
N ALA A 68 12.38 -10.41 12.33
CA ALA A 68 12.85 -10.87 11.03
C ALA A 68 14.38 -10.85 10.87
N ALA A 69 15.09 -10.06 11.68
CA ALA A 69 16.55 -9.90 11.56
C ALA A 69 17.27 -11.25 11.77
N LEU A 70 16.87 -12.01 12.78
CA LEU A 70 17.47 -13.31 13.12
C LEU A 70 17.30 -14.36 12.01
N PRO A 71 16.08 -14.73 11.56
CA PRO A 71 15.92 -15.72 10.50
C PRO A 71 16.53 -15.25 9.18
N ALA A 72 16.46 -13.96 8.85
CA ALA A 72 17.08 -13.44 7.63
C ALA A 72 18.61 -13.52 7.68
N GLY A 73 19.22 -13.16 8.81
CA GLY A 73 20.66 -13.27 8.99
C GLY A 73 21.15 -14.72 8.96
N LEU A 74 20.44 -15.64 9.61
CA LEU A 74 20.74 -17.07 9.57
C LEU A 74 20.63 -17.63 8.14
N LEU A 75 19.56 -17.28 7.42
CA LEU A 75 19.36 -17.74 6.05
C LEU A 75 20.44 -17.16 5.11
N GLY A 76 20.72 -15.85 5.20
CA GLY A 76 21.76 -15.20 4.40
C GLY A 76 23.15 -15.79 4.66
N GLY A 77 23.49 -15.99 5.93
CA GLY A 77 24.73 -16.67 6.33
C GLY A 77 24.80 -18.11 5.83
N LEU A 78 23.71 -18.87 5.94
CA LEU A 78 23.65 -20.25 5.45
C LEU A 78 23.83 -20.32 3.93
N VAL A 79 23.17 -19.44 3.17
CA VAL A 79 23.33 -19.36 1.70
C VAL A 79 24.79 -19.04 1.34
N ALA A 80 25.40 -18.06 2.01
CA ALA A 80 26.80 -17.70 1.79
C ALA A 80 27.76 -18.85 2.15
N LEU A 81 27.46 -19.60 3.21
CA LEU A 81 28.23 -20.76 3.64
C LEU A 81 28.14 -21.92 2.63
N VAL A 82 26.93 -22.21 2.14
CA VAL A 82 26.70 -23.23 1.09
C VAL A 82 27.42 -22.84 -0.20
N ALA A 83 27.48 -21.55 -0.52
CA ALA A 83 28.26 -21.00 -1.62
C ALA A 83 29.79 -21.04 -1.39
N ARG A 84 30.26 -21.54 -0.24
CA ARG A 84 31.67 -21.69 0.16
C ARG A 84 32.44 -20.37 0.15
N LEU A 85 31.77 -19.28 0.51
CA LEU A 85 32.41 -17.97 0.62
C LEU A 85 33.35 -17.92 1.84
N PRO A 86 34.34 -17.01 1.85
CA PRO A 86 35.20 -16.79 3.00
C PRO A 86 34.37 -16.45 4.26
N THR A 87 34.82 -16.88 5.43
CA THR A 87 34.10 -16.68 6.70
C THR A 87 33.72 -15.22 6.94
N VAL A 88 34.63 -14.29 6.64
CA VAL A 88 34.38 -12.84 6.75
C VAL A 88 33.20 -12.42 5.86
N THR A 89 33.16 -12.91 4.62
CA THR A 89 32.05 -12.64 3.69
C THR A 89 30.74 -13.22 4.20
N VAL A 90 30.74 -14.43 4.76
CA VAL A 90 29.54 -15.04 5.36
C VAL A 90 28.95 -14.16 6.47
N VAL A 91 29.81 -13.64 7.35
CA VAL A 91 29.38 -12.73 8.42
C VAL A 91 28.76 -11.44 7.85
N PHE A 92 29.40 -10.84 6.84
CA PHE A 92 28.84 -9.63 6.21
C PHE A 92 27.51 -9.89 5.51
N VAL A 93 27.35 -11.02 4.82
CA VAL A 93 26.08 -11.38 4.17
C VAL A 93 24.98 -11.62 5.21
N ALA A 94 25.29 -12.30 6.31
CA ALA A 94 24.34 -12.49 7.41
C ALA A 94 23.90 -11.14 8.02
N LEU A 95 24.85 -10.24 8.28
CA LEU A 95 24.54 -8.89 8.79
C LEU A 95 23.72 -8.07 7.80
N ALA A 96 24.09 -8.09 6.52
CA ALA A 96 23.37 -7.37 5.47
C ALA A 96 21.94 -7.91 5.29
N ALA A 97 21.76 -9.24 5.35
CA ALA A 97 20.44 -9.87 5.28
C ALA A 97 19.57 -9.52 6.49
N ALA A 98 20.13 -9.55 7.70
CA ALA A 98 19.42 -9.15 8.91
C ALA A 98 18.97 -7.68 8.85
N LEU A 99 19.90 -6.77 8.54
CA LEU A 99 19.61 -5.34 8.47
C LEU A 99 18.66 -5.01 7.33
N GLY A 100 18.84 -5.65 6.17
CA GLY A 100 17.98 -5.51 5.00
C GLY A 100 16.56 -5.97 5.28
N ALA A 101 16.37 -7.09 5.99
CA ALA A 101 15.04 -7.59 6.35
C ALA A 101 14.33 -6.62 7.30
N THR A 102 15.00 -6.13 8.34
CA THR A 102 14.43 -5.12 9.24
C THR A 102 14.02 -3.87 8.47
N HIS A 103 14.91 -3.34 7.63
CA HIS A 103 14.60 -2.13 6.88
C HIS A 103 13.48 -2.33 5.87
N ALA A 104 13.44 -3.49 5.19
CA ALA A 104 12.38 -3.85 4.28
C ALA A 104 11.02 -3.89 4.99
N VAL A 105 10.90 -4.54 6.15
CA VAL A 105 9.62 -4.63 6.88
C VAL A 105 9.07 -3.25 7.26
N HIS A 106 9.93 -2.30 7.62
CA HIS A 106 9.52 -0.94 7.96
C HIS A 106 9.19 -0.06 6.74
N THR A 107 9.97 -0.19 5.66
CA THR A 107 9.87 0.72 4.51
C THR A 107 8.86 0.25 3.47
N LEU A 108 8.61 -1.06 3.38
CA LEU A 108 7.74 -1.65 2.37
C LEU A 108 6.30 -1.10 2.40
N PRO A 109 5.64 -0.88 3.57
CA PRO A 109 4.31 -0.26 3.60
C PRO A 109 4.30 1.15 3.02
N VAL A 110 5.33 1.95 3.30
CA VAL A 110 5.46 3.33 2.78
C VAL A 110 5.64 3.31 1.27
N TRP A 111 6.50 2.42 0.76
CA TRP A 111 6.72 2.24 -0.67
C TRP A 111 5.45 1.76 -1.38
N LEU A 112 4.74 0.80 -0.81
CA LEU A 112 3.47 0.29 -1.36
C LEU A 112 2.41 1.39 -1.42
N ALA A 113 2.26 2.17 -0.35
CA ALA A 113 1.34 3.30 -0.31
C ALA A 113 1.68 4.33 -1.40
N THR A 114 2.97 4.67 -1.52
CA THR A 114 3.46 5.59 -2.55
C THR A 114 3.18 5.06 -3.95
N LEU A 115 3.51 3.79 -4.24
CA LEU A 115 3.27 3.18 -5.53
C LEU A 115 1.78 3.08 -5.88
N ARG A 116 0.91 2.76 -4.92
CA ARG A 116 -0.55 2.77 -5.12
C ARG A 116 -1.03 4.18 -5.43
N ARG A 117 -0.53 5.20 -4.73
CA ARG A 117 -0.86 6.61 -4.99
C ARG A 117 -0.40 7.04 -6.38
N THR A 118 0.82 6.68 -6.80
CA THR A 118 1.32 6.98 -8.16
C THR A 118 0.48 6.29 -9.24
N ARG A 119 0.12 5.02 -9.04
CA ARG A 119 -0.75 4.30 -10.00
C ARG A 119 -2.14 4.93 -10.09
N ALA A 120 -2.73 5.31 -8.96
CA ALA A 120 -4.01 6.01 -8.93
C ALA A 120 -3.93 7.35 -9.70
N LEU A 121 -2.86 8.12 -9.51
CA LEU A 121 -2.62 9.36 -10.27
C LEU A 121 -2.40 9.11 -11.77
N GLY A 122 -1.93 7.93 -12.17
CA GLY A 122 -1.83 7.52 -13.56
C GLY A 122 -3.19 7.55 -14.30
N ASN A 123 -4.30 7.39 -13.58
CA ASN A 123 -5.65 7.44 -14.14
C ASN A 123 -6.24 8.86 -14.17
N ALA A 124 -5.54 9.86 -13.64
CA ALA A 124 -6.04 11.23 -13.57
C ALA A 124 -6.38 11.83 -14.96
N PRO A 125 -5.60 11.63 -16.04
CA PRO A 125 -5.94 12.14 -17.36
C PRO A 125 -7.26 11.57 -17.89
N GLU A 126 -7.52 10.29 -17.64
CA GLU A 126 -8.77 9.64 -18.05
C GLU A 126 -9.97 10.24 -17.30
N LEU A 127 -9.83 10.42 -15.99
CA LEU A 127 -10.85 11.04 -15.14
C LEU A 127 -11.14 12.48 -15.59
N VAL A 128 -10.11 13.29 -15.86
CA VAL A 128 -10.27 14.64 -16.41
C VAL A 128 -10.94 14.61 -17.79
N GLY A 129 -10.57 13.65 -18.64
CA GLY A 129 -11.22 13.43 -19.93
C GLY A 129 -12.71 13.15 -19.81
N ARG A 130 -13.12 12.29 -18.87
CA ARG A 130 -14.53 12.00 -18.58
C ARG A 130 -15.28 13.24 -18.07
N ILE A 131 -14.67 14.03 -17.17
CA ILE A 131 -15.25 15.28 -16.67
C ILE A 131 -15.45 16.27 -17.82
N ALA A 132 -14.41 16.54 -18.60
CA ALA A 132 -14.45 17.49 -19.71
C ALA A 132 -15.48 17.07 -20.78
N LEU A 133 -15.51 15.77 -21.11
CA LEU A 133 -16.50 15.22 -22.04
C LEU A 133 -17.93 15.42 -21.52
N ARG A 134 -18.19 15.15 -20.24
CA ARG A 134 -19.53 15.35 -19.66
C ARG A 134 -19.91 16.82 -19.59
N MET A 135 -18.98 17.71 -19.25
CA MET A 135 -19.17 19.16 -19.24
C MET A 135 -19.54 19.72 -20.62
N ARG A 136 -19.03 19.13 -21.71
CA ARG A 136 -19.42 19.52 -23.08
C ARG A 136 -20.87 19.16 -23.43
N ILE A 137 -21.43 18.13 -22.78
CA ILE A 137 -22.81 17.69 -22.99
C ILE A 137 -23.74 18.48 -22.07
N GLU A 138 -23.38 18.56 -20.78
CA GLU A 138 -24.15 19.20 -19.73
C GLU A 138 -23.17 20.01 -18.85
N PRO A 139 -23.20 21.35 -18.92
CA PRO A 139 -22.34 22.24 -18.12
C PRO A 139 -22.68 22.25 -16.61
N SER A 140 -22.52 21.10 -15.95
CA SER A 140 -22.73 20.91 -14.51
C SER A 140 -21.54 20.18 -13.91
N VAL A 141 -20.79 20.87 -13.06
CA VAL A 141 -19.60 20.31 -12.39
C VAL A 141 -19.98 19.11 -11.53
N GLU A 142 -21.09 19.18 -10.81
CA GLU A 142 -21.61 18.08 -9.99
C GLU A 142 -21.97 16.84 -10.81
N ARG A 143 -22.66 17.02 -11.95
CA ARG A 143 -22.97 15.87 -12.82
C ARG A 143 -21.73 15.33 -13.54
N ALA A 144 -20.77 16.19 -13.87
CA ALA A 144 -19.53 15.78 -14.49
C ALA A 144 -18.63 15.00 -13.53
N SER A 145 -18.49 15.44 -12.27
CA SER A 145 -17.74 14.73 -11.23
C SER A 145 -18.41 13.39 -10.89
N ALA A 146 -19.73 13.35 -10.71
CA ALA A 146 -20.45 12.12 -10.45
C ALA A 146 -20.44 11.14 -11.64
N PHE A 147 -20.38 11.64 -12.87
CA PHE A 147 -20.21 10.79 -14.06
C PHE A 147 -18.80 10.21 -14.13
N ALA A 148 -17.78 11.06 -13.95
CA ALA A 148 -16.40 10.62 -13.98
C ALA A 148 -16.12 9.62 -12.86
N ALA A 149 -16.55 9.87 -11.62
CA ALA A 149 -16.34 8.98 -10.49
C ALA A 149 -16.95 7.59 -10.67
N ARG A 150 -18.10 7.48 -11.37
CA ARG A 150 -18.73 6.19 -11.69
C ARG A 150 -18.08 5.44 -12.86
N GLY A 151 -17.24 6.12 -13.64
CA GLY A 151 -16.63 5.57 -14.83
C GLY A 151 -15.35 4.76 -14.59
N GLY A 152 -14.88 4.64 -13.34
CA GLY A 152 -13.66 3.90 -13.03
C GLY A 152 -13.72 3.22 -11.67
N ASP A 153 -13.16 2.01 -11.59
CA ASP A 153 -13.08 1.19 -10.37
C ASP A 153 -11.71 1.32 -9.69
N ASP A 154 -11.17 2.54 -9.66
CA ASP A 154 -9.83 2.83 -9.15
C ASP A 154 -9.86 3.77 -7.94
N PRO A 155 -8.80 3.81 -7.11
CA PRO A 155 -8.78 4.61 -5.88
C PRO A 155 -9.01 6.12 -6.11
N LEU A 156 -8.62 6.64 -7.28
CA LEU A 156 -8.82 8.05 -7.60
C LEU A 156 -10.31 8.33 -7.88
N SER A 157 -10.97 7.46 -8.65
CA SER A 157 -12.41 7.53 -8.92
C SER A 157 -13.24 7.36 -7.64
N ALA A 158 -12.87 6.41 -6.76
CA ALA A 158 -13.52 6.23 -5.46
C ALA A 158 -13.35 7.46 -4.54
N SER A 159 -12.15 8.03 -4.49
CA SER A 159 -11.90 9.25 -3.72
C SER A 159 -12.68 10.44 -4.27
N LEU A 160 -12.79 10.59 -5.59
CA LEU A 160 -13.63 11.61 -6.21
C LEU A 160 -15.10 11.42 -5.86
N ALA A 161 -15.62 10.18 -5.91
CA ALA A 161 -17.00 9.87 -5.53
C ALA A 161 -17.30 10.34 -4.10
N ALA A 162 -16.41 9.99 -3.15
CA ALA A 162 -16.57 10.36 -1.76
C ALA A 162 -16.55 11.88 -1.52
N HIS A 163 -15.70 12.63 -2.24
CA HIS A 163 -15.67 14.09 -2.17
C HIS A 163 -16.90 14.73 -2.82
N ALA A 164 -17.32 14.25 -3.99
CA ALA A 164 -18.51 14.74 -4.68
C ALA A 164 -19.77 14.50 -3.84
N ASP A 165 -19.89 13.35 -3.19
CA ASP A 165 -21.02 13.03 -2.32
C ASP A 165 -21.07 13.89 -1.06
N ARG A 166 -19.92 14.16 -0.44
CA ARG A 166 -19.84 15.05 0.73
C ARG A 166 -20.12 16.51 0.39
N ALA A 167 -19.81 16.93 -0.84
CA ALA A 167 -19.88 18.32 -1.27
C ALA A 167 -21.04 18.59 -2.24
N ARG A 168 -22.09 17.77 -2.25
CA ARG A 168 -23.29 18.03 -3.07
C ARG A 168 -23.89 19.40 -2.77
N GLY A 169 -24.32 20.10 -3.81
CA GLY A 169 -24.84 21.46 -3.69
C GLY A 169 -23.80 22.55 -3.40
N THR A 170 -22.50 22.23 -3.38
CA THR A 170 -21.41 23.21 -3.28
C THR A 170 -20.94 23.69 -4.67
N PRO A 171 -20.35 24.89 -4.79
CA PRO A 171 -19.93 25.44 -6.08
C PRO A 171 -18.90 24.61 -6.86
N THR A 172 -18.03 23.88 -6.16
CA THR A 172 -16.95 23.07 -6.78
C THR A 172 -17.26 21.58 -6.82
N ALA A 173 -18.41 21.15 -6.27
CA ALA A 173 -18.79 19.75 -6.11
C ALA A 173 -17.65 18.88 -5.53
N GLY A 174 -16.88 19.42 -4.59
CA GLY A 174 -15.80 18.71 -3.89
C GLY A 174 -14.49 18.56 -4.67
N LEU A 175 -14.37 19.11 -5.89
CA LEU A 175 -13.16 18.98 -6.72
C LEU A 175 -11.93 19.63 -6.11
N SER A 176 -12.09 20.77 -5.41
CA SER A 176 -10.98 21.46 -4.74
C SER A 176 -10.41 20.64 -3.59
N GLU A 177 -11.29 20.13 -2.73
CA GLU A 177 -10.92 19.29 -1.58
C GLU A 177 -10.31 17.97 -2.04
N PHE A 178 -10.86 17.38 -3.10
CA PHE A 178 -10.26 16.24 -3.77
C PHE A 178 -8.84 16.56 -4.27
N ALA A 179 -8.64 17.67 -4.98
CA ALA A 179 -7.32 18.04 -5.48
C ALA A 179 -6.30 18.26 -4.34
N ASP A 180 -6.72 18.90 -3.24
CA ASP A 180 -5.87 19.11 -2.07
C ASP A 180 -5.53 17.80 -1.34
N ALA A 181 -6.45 16.83 -1.31
CA ALA A 181 -6.19 15.52 -0.73
C ALA A 181 -5.16 14.69 -1.51
N TRP A 182 -5.02 14.93 -2.82
CA TRP A 182 -4.12 14.20 -3.70
C TRP A 182 -2.83 14.95 -4.06
N ARG A 183 -2.70 16.22 -3.67
CA ARG A 183 -1.44 16.98 -3.70
C ARG A 183 -0.36 16.33 -2.82
#